data_AF-A0A1F8MCB0-F1
#
_entry.id   AF-A0A1F8MCB0-F1
#
_cell.length_a   1.000
_cell.length_b   1.000
_cell.length_c   1.000
_cell.angle_alpha   90.00
_cell.angle_beta   90.00
_cell.angle_gamma   90.00
#
_symmetry.space_group_name_H-M   'P 1'
#
loop_
_entity.id
_entity.type
_entity.pdbx_description
1 polymer ?
#
loop_
_entity_poly.entity_id
_entity_poly.type
_entity_poly.pdbx_seq_one_letter_code
_entity_poly.pdbx_strand_id
1 'polypeptide(L)'
;MRTNINRNSPLLITGLGLLVVTIILGCMTPTSTATYTPITLDQYSSTVVSDNGLSLTLSLNSTTYNQGEQITVAIHEKNTLAIENNIRAANRWAIQGLRLGPCRTVYPFGISILQGYYDAKDIGAITPLQLFDPNATYSCPVYMAAVSYNFQPRSDVATIYTGYGSKPWSTNMTAKVTSAGFWTGSRPDATFSNFTPGVYTVVGGDEWGALVILHFTVS
;
A
#
# COMPACT_ATOMS: atom_id res chain seq x y z
N MET A 1 -40.03 77.66 -18.41
CA MET A 1 -38.98 76.66 -18.70
C MET A 1 -38.47 76.90 -20.11
N ARG A 2 -37.18 77.23 -20.25
CA ARG A 2 -36.55 77.79 -21.46
C ARG A 2 -35.96 76.70 -22.36
N THR A 3 -36.14 76.88 -23.67
CA THR A 3 -35.38 76.30 -24.79
C THR A 3 -34.17 77.18 -25.15
N ASN A 4 -33.02 76.58 -25.54
CA ASN A 4 -32.00 77.11 -26.48
C ASN A 4 -30.89 76.04 -26.66
N ILE A 5 -30.70 75.42 -27.83
CA ILE A 5 -29.93 75.82 -29.03
C ILE A 5 -28.38 75.79 -28.86
N ASN A 6 -27.79 74.90 -29.68
CA ASN A 6 -26.40 74.63 -30.08
C ASN A 6 -25.41 75.81 -30.11
N ARG A 7 -24.11 75.52 -29.83
CA ARG A 7 -23.00 75.83 -30.75
C ARG A 7 -21.67 75.12 -30.42
N ASN A 8 -20.94 74.87 -31.50
CA ASN A 8 -19.75 74.03 -31.74
C ASN A 8 -18.38 74.55 -31.21
N SER A 9 -17.52 73.60 -30.77
CA SER A 9 -16.07 73.37 -31.09
C SER A 9 -14.97 74.43 -30.72
N PRO A 10 -13.65 74.11 -30.82
CA PRO A 10 -12.83 73.01 -30.24
C PRO A 10 -11.43 73.51 -29.71
N LEU A 11 -10.51 72.57 -29.42
CA LEU A 11 -9.04 72.70 -29.17
C LEU A 11 -8.61 73.16 -27.76
N LEU A 12 -7.56 72.65 -27.12
CA LEU A 12 -6.27 72.14 -27.59
C LEU A 12 -5.71 71.15 -26.52
N ILE A 13 -5.31 69.94 -26.92
CA ILE A 13 -4.59 68.98 -26.07
C ILE A 13 -3.09 69.19 -26.31
N THR A 14 -2.36 69.70 -25.33
CA THR A 14 -0.90 69.65 -25.30
C THR A 14 -0.46 68.54 -24.36
N GLY A 15 -0.11 67.40 -24.95
CA GLY A 15 0.50 66.28 -24.23
C GLY A 15 1.97 66.57 -23.95
N LEU A 16 2.33 66.67 -22.67
CA LEU A 16 3.72 66.56 -22.21
C LEU A 16 3.95 65.10 -21.80
N GLY A 17 4.69 64.36 -22.63
CA GLY A 17 5.14 63.01 -22.30
C GLY A 17 6.28 63.06 -21.29
N LEU A 18 6.04 62.59 -20.08
CA LEU A 18 7.10 62.28 -19.12
C LEU A 18 7.45 60.79 -19.25
N LEU A 19 8.62 60.51 -19.82
CA LEU A 19 9.16 59.16 -19.97
C LEU A 19 9.88 58.79 -18.66
N VAL A 20 9.21 58.05 -17.78
CA VAL A 20 9.80 57.54 -16.54
C VAL A 20 10.41 56.17 -16.83
N VAL A 21 11.74 56.09 -16.92
CA VAL A 21 12.48 54.82 -17.01
C VAL A 21 12.70 54.31 -15.60
N THR A 22 11.99 53.26 -15.20
CA THR A 22 12.22 52.54 -13.95
C THR A 22 13.32 51.50 -14.13
N ILE A 23 14.45 51.68 -13.45
CA ILE A 23 15.50 50.66 -13.35
C ILE A 23 15.06 49.66 -12.28
N ILE A 24 14.53 48.51 -12.70
CA ILE A 24 14.23 47.38 -11.81
C ILE A 24 15.55 46.64 -11.55
N LEU A 25 16.22 46.98 -10.45
CA LEU A 25 17.27 46.14 -9.86
C LEU A 25 16.61 44.85 -9.36
N GLY A 26 16.79 43.75 -10.09
CA GLY A 26 16.33 42.42 -9.69
C GLY A 26 17.02 41.98 -8.40
N CYS A 27 16.28 42.00 -7.28
CA CYS A 27 16.68 41.33 -6.06
C CYS A 27 16.52 39.81 -6.28
N MET A 28 17.61 39.13 -6.66
CA MET A 28 17.64 37.67 -6.69
C MET A 28 17.67 37.16 -5.26
N THR A 29 16.52 36.72 -4.76
CA THR A 29 16.46 35.95 -3.52
C THR A 29 17.06 34.57 -3.80
N PRO A 30 18.07 34.12 -3.03
CA PRO A 30 18.59 32.77 -3.18
C PRO A 30 17.48 31.80 -2.79
N THR A 31 16.88 31.17 -3.81
CA THR A 31 15.91 30.10 -3.59
C THR A 31 16.72 28.87 -3.21
N SER A 32 16.77 28.56 -1.91
CA SER A 32 17.35 27.30 -1.44
C SER A 32 16.43 26.17 -1.87
N THR A 33 16.75 25.54 -2.99
CA THR A 33 16.08 24.32 -3.44
C THR A 33 16.50 23.21 -2.48
N ALA A 34 15.66 22.91 -1.49
CA ALA A 34 15.82 21.72 -0.69
C ALA A 34 15.64 20.52 -1.62
N THR A 35 16.75 19.90 -2.01
CA THR A 35 16.74 18.64 -2.74
C THR A 35 16.24 17.57 -1.78
N TYR A 36 14.96 17.23 -1.86
CA TYR A 36 14.43 16.02 -1.26
C TYR A 36 15.02 14.85 -2.05
N THR A 37 16.13 14.29 -1.57
CA THR A 37 16.49 12.92 -1.93
C THR A 37 15.43 12.02 -1.30
N PRO A 38 14.61 11.30 -2.08
CA PRO A 38 13.84 10.22 -1.50
C PRO A 38 14.84 9.27 -0.86
N ILE A 39 14.73 9.06 0.44
CA ILE A 39 15.43 7.98 1.12
C ILE A 39 14.83 6.71 0.50
N THR A 40 15.50 6.15 -0.49
CA THR A 40 15.31 4.74 -0.85
C THR A 40 15.83 3.96 0.34
N LEU A 41 14.95 3.72 1.32
CA LEU A 41 15.14 2.62 2.24
C LEU A 41 15.25 1.39 1.33
N ASP A 42 16.37 0.67 1.39
CA ASP A 42 16.54 -0.57 0.65
C ASP A 42 15.46 -1.55 1.11
N GLN A 43 14.30 -1.47 0.46
CA GLN A 43 13.13 -2.26 0.79
C GLN A 43 13.40 -3.66 0.27
N TYR A 44 13.91 -4.50 1.16
CA TYR A 44 14.16 -5.90 0.86
C TYR A 44 12.83 -6.54 0.45
N SER A 45 12.75 -6.98 -0.80
CA SER A 45 11.50 -7.39 -1.43
C SER A 45 11.68 -8.59 -2.34
N SER A 46 10.59 -9.34 -2.50
CA SER A 46 10.48 -10.49 -3.38
C SER A 46 9.20 -10.32 -4.19
N THR A 47 9.27 -10.58 -5.49
CA THR A 47 8.18 -10.39 -6.42
C THR A 47 8.01 -11.64 -7.28
N VAL A 48 6.78 -12.05 -7.50
CA VAL A 48 6.42 -13.08 -8.48
C VAL A 48 5.39 -12.51 -9.44
N VAL A 49 5.53 -12.83 -10.72
CA VAL A 49 4.56 -12.47 -11.76
C VAL A 49 3.80 -13.73 -12.12
N SER A 50 2.47 -13.65 -12.04
CA SER A 50 1.55 -14.75 -12.33
C SER A 50 1.08 -14.70 -13.79
N ASP A 51 0.73 -15.86 -14.34
CA ASP A 51 0.25 -15.98 -15.73
C ASP A 51 -1.05 -15.20 -16.01
N ASN A 52 -1.78 -14.83 -14.97
CA ASN A 52 -2.98 -13.99 -15.04
C ASN A 52 -2.67 -12.49 -15.21
N GLY A 53 -1.39 -12.11 -15.35
CA GLY A 53 -0.98 -10.72 -15.53
C GLY A 53 -0.92 -9.91 -14.23
N LEU A 54 -0.99 -10.56 -13.07
CA LEU A 54 -0.73 -9.92 -11.78
C LEU A 54 0.72 -10.10 -11.34
N SER A 55 1.18 -9.21 -10.47
CA SER A 55 2.45 -9.32 -9.76
C SER A 55 2.22 -9.14 -8.26
N LEU A 56 2.56 -10.16 -7.49
CA LEU A 56 2.54 -10.15 -6.04
C LEU A 56 3.92 -9.79 -5.52
N THR A 57 3.99 -8.76 -4.68
CA THR A 57 5.24 -8.30 -4.07
C THR A 57 5.12 -8.31 -2.56
N LEU A 58 6.08 -8.98 -1.90
CA LEU A 58 6.29 -8.94 -0.46
C LEU A 58 7.52 -8.09 -0.15
N SER A 59 7.50 -7.38 0.95
CA SER A 59 8.62 -6.55 1.37
C SER A 59 8.72 -6.37 2.88
N LEU A 60 9.94 -6.13 3.34
CA LEU A 60 10.28 -5.83 4.72
C LEU A 60 10.92 -4.44 4.82
N ASN A 61 10.79 -3.81 5.98
CA ASN A 61 11.49 -2.56 6.27
C ASN A 61 12.98 -2.75 6.63
N SER A 62 13.38 -3.97 7.04
CA SER A 62 14.76 -4.36 7.31
C SER A 62 14.90 -5.88 7.13
N THR A 63 16.13 -6.38 7.03
CA THR A 63 16.45 -7.81 7.09
C THR A 63 17.00 -8.24 8.44
N THR A 64 17.32 -7.28 9.32
CA THR A 64 17.84 -7.53 10.66
C THR A 64 17.16 -6.58 11.65
N TYR A 65 16.68 -7.13 12.75
CA TYR A 65 15.94 -6.43 13.79
C TYR A 65 16.54 -6.74 15.16
N ASN A 66 16.43 -5.79 16.09
CA ASN A 66 16.76 -6.06 17.48
C ASN A 66 15.61 -6.82 18.17
N GLN A 67 15.90 -7.56 19.22
CA GLN A 67 14.85 -8.18 20.04
C GLN A 67 13.82 -7.14 20.53
N GLY A 68 12.54 -7.40 20.28
CA GLY A 68 11.43 -6.50 20.63
C GLY A 68 11.21 -5.34 19.68
N GLU A 69 12.04 -5.19 18.63
CA GLU A 69 11.81 -4.25 17.55
C GLU A 69 10.62 -4.69 16.70
N GLN A 70 9.83 -3.72 16.22
CA GLN A 70 8.67 -4.00 15.39
C GLN A 70 9.10 -4.27 13.94
N ILE A 71 8.75 -5.46 13.43
CA ILE A 71 8.87 -5.78 12.02
C ILE A 71 7.64 -5.25 11.29
N THR A 72 7.87 -4.66 10.11
CA THR A 72 6.81 -4.26 9.19
C THR A 72 6.90 -5.08 7.91
N VAL A 73 5.86 -5.88 7.68
CA VAL A 73 5.68 -6.64 6.44
C VAL A 73 4.66 -5.91 5.58
N ALA A 74 5.03 -5.61 4.34
CA ALA A 74 4.11 -5.05 3.36
C ALA A 74 3.93 -6.02 2.18
N ILE A 75 2.68 -6.18 1.75
CA ILE A 75 2.30 -7.02 0.61
C ILE A 75 1.41 -6.21 -0.32
N HIS A 76 1.61 -6.34 -1.62
CA HIS A 76 0.71 -5.75 -2.60
C HIS A 76 0.61 -6.58 -3.88
N GLU A 77 -0.56 -6.51 -4.50
CA GLU A 77 -0.91 -7.17 -5.76
C GLU A 77 -1.17 -6.11 -6.82
N LYS A 78 -0.50 -6.23 -7.96
CA LYS A 78 -0.55 -5.23 -9.02
C LYS A 78 -0.85 -5.86 -10.36
N ASN A 79 -1.72 -5.23 -11.13
CA ASN A 79 -1.87 -5.56 -12.53
C ASN A 79 -0.68 -5.04 -13.35
N THR A 80 -0.04 -5.96 -14.07
CA THR A 80 1.11 -5.67 -14.94
C THR A 80 0.69 -5.22 -16.34
N LEU A 81 -0.56 -5.48 -16.72
CA LEU A 81 -1.09 -5.20 -18.05
C LEU A 81 -1.37 -3.71 -18.23
N ALA A 82 -1.27 -3.24 -19.47
CA ALA A 82 -1.64 -1.87 -19.86
C ALA A 82 -3.16 -1.69 -20.04
N ILE A 83 -3.95 -2.71 -19.73
CA ILE A 83 -5.41 -2.74 -19.82
C ILE A 83 -6.01 -3.18 -18.49
N GLU A 84 -7.31 -2.98 -18.32
CA GLU A 84 -8.03 -3.55 -17.19
C GLU A 84 -7.91 -5.07 -17.18
N ASN A 85 -7.79 -5.63 -15.99
CA ASN A 85 -7.61 -7.06 -15.80
C ASN A 85 -8.68 -7.60 -14.83
N ASN A 86 -9.69 -8.27 -15.39
CA ASN A 86 -10.78 -8.85 -14.65
C ASN A 86 -10.50 -10.32 -14.36
N ILE A 87 -10.23 -10.62 -13.10
CA ILE A 87 -9.85 -11.96 -12.64
C ILE A 87 -10.90 -12.45 -11.67
N ARG A 88 -11.35 -13.70 -11.88
CA ARG A 88 -12.27 -14.36 -10.95
C ARG A 88 -11.56 -14.71 -9.66
N ALA A 89 -12.29 -14.61 -8.56
CA ALA A 89 -11.81 -15.09 -7.29
C ALA A 89 -11.52 -16.60 -7.36
N ALA A 90 -10.50 -17.04 -6.63
CA ALA A 90 -10.03 -18.42 -6.65
C ALA A 90 -9.78 -18.96 -5.24
N ASN A 91 -9.36 -20.21 -5.14
CA ASN A 91 -8.99 -20.85 -3.88
C ASN A 91 -7.79 -21.78 -4.09
N ARG A 92 -6.73 -21.25 -4.72
CA ARG A 92 -5.50 -21.95 -5.10
C ARG A 92 -4.31 -21.53 -4.23
N TRP A 93 -4.58 -21.08 -3.01
CA TRP A 93 -3.57 -20.66 -2.05
C TRP A 93 -2.46 -21.71 -1.90
N ALA A 94 -1.21 -21.30 -2.13
CA ALA A 94 -0.04 -22.19 -2.02
C ALA A 94 0.17 -22.70 -0.58
N ILE A 95 -0.24 -21.91 0.41
CA ILE A 95 -0.15 -22.23 1.83
C ILE A 95 -1.40 -21.79 2.58
N GLN A 96 -1.75 -22.54 3.63
CA GLN A 96 -2.86 -22.21 4.51
C GLN A 96 -2.43 -21.23 5.60
N GLY A 97 -3.41 -20.52 6.19
CA GLY A 97 -3.16 -19.67 7.35
C GLY A 97 -2.65 -18.26 7.04
N LEU A 98 -2.51 -17.89 5.77
CA LEU A 98 -2.22 -16.52 5.34
C LEU A 98 -3.34 -15.56 5.75
N ARG A 99 -3.00 -14.49 6.48
CA ARG A 99 -3.96 -13.48 6.96
C ARG A 99 -3.32 -12.10 7.02
N LEU A 100 -4.17 -11.07 6.95
CA LEU A 100 -3.77 -9.66 7.12
C LEU A 100 -4.23 -9.08 8.46
N GLY A 101 -5.07 -9.80 9.18
CA GLY A 101 -5.70 -9.37 10.41
C GLY A 101 -6.40 -10.53 11.12
N PRO A 102 -6.96 -10.26 12.31
CA PRO A 102 -7.76 -11.25 13.04
C PRO A 102 -9.09 -11.58 12.32
N CYS A 103 -9.59 -10.65 11.51
CA CYS A 103 -10.80 -10.81 10.72
C CYS A 103 -10.49 -11.33 9.32
N ARG A 104 -11.46 -12.04 8.73
CA ARG A 104 -11.39 -12.38 7.29
C ARG A 104 -11.47 -11.10 6.46
N THR A 105 -10.64 -11.01 5.44
CA THR A 105 -10.59 -9.87 4.53
C THR A 105 -10.98 -10.29 3.12
N VAL A 106 -11.42 -9.33 2.33
CA VAL A 106 -11.71 -9.50 0.89
C VAL A 106 -10.46 -9.42 0.01
N TYR A 107 -9.29 -9.22 0.62
CA TYR A 107 -8.04 -9.13 -0.12
C TYR A 107 -7.68 -10.50 -0.70
N PRO A 108 -7.21 -10.57 -1.95
CA PRO A 108 -6.87 -11.84 -2.59
C PRO A 108 -5.51 -12.37 -2.13
N PHE A 109 -4.88 -11.76 -1.13
CA PHE A 109 -3.57 -12.14 -0.59
C PHE A 109 -3.52 -12.07 0.93
N GLY A 110 -2.52 -12.70 1.51
CA GLY A 110 -2.24 -12.65 2.94
C GLY A 110 -0.78 -12.93 3.24
N ILE A 111 -0.42 -12.77 4.52
CA ILE A 111 0.95 -13.02 4.98
C ILE A 111 0.97 -14.01 6.14
N SER A 112 2.16 -14.54 6.42
CA SER A 112 2.47 -15.28 7.63
C SER A 112 3.97 -15.17 7.96
N ILE A 113 4.31 -15.40 9.22
CA ILE A 113 5.70 -15.49 9.69
C ILE A 113 5.91 -16.88 10.27
N LEU A 114 7.02 -17.51 9.92
CA LEU A 114 7.46 -18.82 10.39
C LEU A 114 8.75 -18.65 11.19
N GLN A 115 8.91 -19.42 12.26
CA GLN A 115 10.17 -19.48 13.01
C GLN A 115 11.12 -20.48 12.36
N GLY A 116 12.28 -20.00 11.90
CA GLY A 116 13.26 -20.77 11.14
C GLY A 116 13.46 -20.25 9.71
N TYR A 117 14.37 -20.90 8.99
CA TYR A 117 14.66 -20.65 7.58
C TYR A 117 13.97 -21.69 6.71
N TYR A 118 13.05 -21.28 5.84
CA TYR A 118 12.32 -22.16 4.94
C TYR A 118 12.30 -21.61 3.52
N ASP A 119 12.32 -22.53 2.55
CA ASP A 119 12.07 -22.26 1.14
C ASP A 119 10.69 -22.80 0.72
N ALA A 120 10.24 -22.47 -0.49
CA ALA A 120 8.90 -22.83 -1.01
C ALA A 120 8.55 -24.34 -0.93
N LYS A 121 9.56 -25.21 -0.93
CA LYS A 121 9.44 -26.67 -0.83
C LYS A 121 9.06 -27.16 0.57
N ASP A 122 9.38 -26.40 1.61
CA ASP A 122 9.29 -26.87 3.01
C ASP A 122 8.13 -26.24 3.77
N ILE A 123 7.50 -25.18 3.24
CA ILE A 123 6.49 -24.38 3.97
C ILE A 123 5.12 -25.02 4.13
N GLY A 124 4.76 -26.02 3.30
CA GLY A 124 3.40 -26.55 3.22
C GLY A 124 2.88 -27.23 4.49
N ALA A 125 3.78 -27.68 5.37
CA ALA A 125 3.45 -28.37 6.62
C ALA A 125 3.81 -27.59 7.89
N ILE A 126 4.33 -26.37 7.75
CA ILE A 126 4.80 -25.56 8.88
C ILE A 126 3.64 -24.78 9.47
N THR A 127 3.57 -24.74 10.80
CA THR A 127 2.59 -23.94 11.52
C THR A 127 3.03 -22.47 11.57
N PRO A 128 2.24 -21.54 10.99
CA PRO A 128 2.41 -20.10 11.19
C PRO A 128 2.53 -19.66 12.64
N LEU A 129 3.38 -18.67 12.90
CA LEU A 129 3.34 -17.91 14.15
C LEU A 129 2.04 -17.12 14.24
N GLN A 130 1.42 -17.12 15.41
CA GLN A 130 0.15 -16.45 15.60
C GLN A 130 0.35 -14.95 15.86
N LEU A 131 0.17 -14.13 14.83
CA LEU A 131 0.42 -12.68 14.92
C LEU A 131 -0.67 -11.90 15.65
N PHE A 132 -1.89 -12.43 15.71
CA PHE A 132 -3.05 -11.74 16.28
C PHE A 132 -3.46 -12.35 17.62
N ASP A 133 -3.78 -11.47 18.56
CA ASP A 133 -4.14 -11.83 19.94
C ASP A 133 -5.43 -12.68 19.96
N PRO A 134 -5.38 -13.96 20.37
CA PRO A 134 -6.58 -14.78 20.44
C PRO A 134 -7.45 -14.44 21.65
N ASN A 135 -6.91 -13.77 22.67
CA ASN A 135 -7.66 -13.37 23.87
C ASN A 135 -8.60 -12.21 23.55
N ALA A 136 -8.21 -11.36 22.58
CA ALA A 136 -9.01 -10.24 22.14
C ALA A 136 -10.32 -10.69 21.47
N THR A 137 -11.38 -9.93 21.73
CA THR A 137 -12.64 -10.05 20.97
C THR A 137 -12.67 -8.96 19.92
N TYR A 138 -12.64 -9.36 18.64
CA TYR A 138 -12.63 -8.44 17.51
C TYR A 138 -14.04 -8.22 16.96
N SER A 139 -14.43 -6.97 16.78
CA SER A 139 -15.64 -6.61 16.03
C SER A 139 -15.36 -6.73 14.53
N CYS A 140 -15.49 -7.93 13.98
CA CYS A 140 -15.28 -8.17 12.57
C CYS A 140 -16.51 -7.76 11.75
N PRO A 141 -16.34 -6.97 10.67
CA PRO A 141 -17.41 -6.74 9.72
C PRO A 141 -17.93 -8.05 9.14
N VAL A 142 -19.19 -8.03 8.66
CA VAL A 142 -19.73 -9.16 7.90
C VAL A 142 -18.84 -9.42 6.70
N TYR A 143 -18.31 -10.63 6.62
CA TYR A 143 -17.45 -11.05 5.52
C TYR A 143 -18.28 -11.40 4.29
N MET A 144 -18.00 -10.71 3.19
CA MET A 144 -18.60 -10.99 1.88
C MET A 144 -17.50 -11.43 0.94
N ALA A 145 -17.50 -12.71 0.55
CA ALA A 145 -16.49 -13.24 -0.35
C ALA A 145 -16.51 -12.49 -1.69
N ALA A 146 -15.33 -12.13 -2.17
CA ALA A 146 -15.17 -11.60 -3.52
C ALA A 146 -15.49 -12.70 -4.53
N VAL A 147 -16.08 -12.31 -5.65
CA VAL A 147 -16.33 -13.19 -6.81
C VAL A 147 -15.38 -12.86 -7.97
N SER A 148 -14.93 -11.61 -8.06
CA SER A 148 -13.94 -11.16 -9.01
C SER A 148 -13.33 -9.83 -8.60
N TYR A 149 -12.18 -9.53 -9.19
CA TYR A 149 -11.41 -8.32 -9.02
C TYR A 149 -11.16 -7.72 -10.40
N ASN A 150 -11.53 -6.46 -10.62
CA ASN A 150 -11.15 -5.74 -11.84
C ASN A 150 -10.04 -4.75 -11.51
N PHE A 151 -8.81 -5.10 -11.85
CA PHE A 151 -7.64 -4.25 -11.63
C PHE A 151 -7.52 -3.19 -12.72
N GLN A 152 -7.19 -1.97 -12.31
CA GLN A 152 -6.86 -0.89 -13.24
C GLN A 152 -5.55 -1.18 -14.00
N PRO A 153 -5.35 -0.60 -15.20
CA PRO A 153 -4.11 -0.72 -15.94
C PRO A 153 -2.88 -0.32 -15.11
N ARG A 154 -1.84 -1.17 -15.09
CA ARG A 154 -0.55 -0.90 -14.44
C ARG A 154 -0.65 -0.42 -12.98
N SER A 155 -1.67 -0.86 -12.24
CA SER A 155 -2.02 -0.34 -10.93
C SER A 155 -2.32 -1.46 -9.94
N ASP A 156 -2.14 -1.16 -8.65
CA ASP A 156 -2.62 -1.95 -7.51
C ASP A 156 -4.05 -1.57 -7.12
N VAL A 157 -4.71 -0.63 -7.80
CA VAL A 157 -6.12 -0.32 -7.57
C VAL A 157 -6.99 -1.37 -8.25
N ALA A 158 -7.90 -2.00 -7.51
CA ALA A 158 -8.90 -2.90 -8.08
C ALA A 158 -10.29 -2.68 -7.50
N THR A 159 -11.29 -2.85 -8.37
CA THR A 159 -12.70 -2.91 -8.00
C THR A 159 -13.05 -4.32 -7.58
N ILE A 160 -13.56 -4.47 -6.37
CA ILE A 160 -14.00 -5.75 -5.81
C ILE A 160 -15.48 -5.95 -6.11
N TYR A 161 -15.82 -7.10 -6.68
CA TYR A 161 -17.19 -7.56 -6.87
C TYR A 161 -17.48 -8.67 -5.87
N THR A 162 -18.66 -8.67 -5.25
CA THR A 162 -19.11 -9.71 -4.30
C THR A 162 -20.44 -10.32 -4.75
N GLY A 163 -20.76 -11.52 -4.25
CA GLY A 163 -21.92 -12.30 -4.72
C GLY A 163 -23.31 -11.80 -4.25
N TYR A 164 -23.39 -10.82 -3.36
CA TYR A 164 -24.64 -10.48 -2.63
C TYR A 164 -25.29 -9.14 -3.03
N GLY A 165 -25.10 -8.70 -4.28
CA GLY A 165 -25.70 -7.44 -4.76
C GLY A 165 -25.15 -6.18 -4.11
N SER A 166 -24.06 -6.30 -3.34
CA SER A 166 -23.32 -5.17 -2.81
C SER A 166 -22.73 -4.36 -3.96
N LYS A 167 -22.84 -3.03 -3.86
CA LYS A 167 -22.22 -2.14 -4.84
C LYS A 167 -20.70 -2.39 -4.85
N PRO A 168 -20.07 -2.63 -6.01
CA PRO A 168 -18.63 -2.77 -6.10
C PRO A 168 -17.92 -1.52 -5.58
N TRP A 169 -16.74 -1.69 -4.99
CA TRP A 169 -15.91 -0.60 -4.52
C TRP A 169 -14.46 -0.81 -4.93
N SER A 170 -13.74 0.28 -5.13
CA SER A 170 -12.31 0.26 -5.47
C SER A 170 -11.46 0.50 -4.24
N THR A 171 -10.36 -0.21 -4.15
CA THR A 171 -9.36 -0.03 -3.09
C THR A 171 -7.97 -0.38 -3.63
N ASN A 172 -6.93 0.10 -2.95
CA ASN A 172 -5.57 -0.35 -3.19
C ASN A 172 -5.43 -1.78 -2.68
N MET A 173 -4.89 -2.66 -3.53
CA MET A 173 -4.55 -4.05 -3.24
C MET A 173 -3.19 -4.11 -2.54
N THR A 174 -3.09 -3.36 -1.45
CA THR A 174 -1.89 -3.24 -0.62
C THR A 174 -2.29 -3.39 0.85
N ALA A 175 -1.47 -4.08 1.65
CA ALA A 175 -1.62 -4.17 3.08
C ALA A 175 -0.28 -4.13 3.81
N LYS A 176 -0.31 -3.73 5.08
CA LYS A 176 0.83 -3.77 6.00
C LYS A 176 0.42 -4.47 7.28
N VAL A 177 1.27 -5.35 7.77
CA VAL A 177 1.12 -6.00 9.07
C VAL A 177 2.39 -5.73 9.85
N THR A 178 2.21 -5.33 11.10
CA THR A 178 3.32 -5.05 12.00
C THR A 178 3.24 -5.92 13.23
N SER A 179 4.38 -6.43 13.70
CA SER A 179 4.45 -7.15 14.97
C SER A 179 5.87 -7.11 15.53
N ALA A 180 5.99 -7.05 16.86
CA ALA A 180 7.24 -7.24 17.58
C ALA A 180 7.44 -8.70 18.05
N GLY A 181 6.44 -9.56 17.81
CA GLY A 181 6.40 -10.93 18.32
C GLY A 181 5.21 -11.74 17.85
N PHE A 182 4.81 -12.71 18.66
CA PHE A 182 3.70 -13.61 18.36
C PHE A 182 3.05 -14.11 19.65
N TRP A 183 1.84 -14.63 19.51
CA TRP A 183 1.07 -15.25 20.57
C TRP A 183 1.28 -16.76 20.58
N THR A 184 1.28 -17.34 21.77
CA THR A 184 1.26 -18.80 21.98
C THR A 184 0.11 -19.19 22.88
N GLY A 185 -0.41 -20.41 22.69
CA GLY A 185 -1.60 -20.89 23.38
C GLY A 185 -2.91 -20.45 22.73
N SER A 186 -4.01 -20.61 23.44
CA SER A 186 -5.37 -20.33 22.97
C SER A 186 -6.13 -19.51 24.00
N ARG A 187 -7.19 -18.82 23.55
CA ARG A 187 -8.08 -18.06 24.44
C ARG A 187 -8.60 -18.93 25.59
N PRO A 188 -8.65 -18.43 26.83
CA PRO A 188 -8.33 -17.06 27.28
C PRO A 188 -6.89 -16.83 27.77
N ASP A 189 -6.01 -17.83 27.69
CA ASP A 189 -4.72 -17.86 28.38
C ASP A 189 -3.53 -17.72 27.43
N ALA A 190 -3.73 -17.14 26.25
CA ALA A 190 -2.62 -16.97 25.32
C ALA A 190 -1.63 -15.91 25.82
N THR A 191 -0.36 -16.12 25.53
CA THR A 191 0.73 -15.24 25.98
C THR A 191 1.47 -14.66 24.79
N PHE A 192 1.77 -13.37 24.87
CA PHE A 192 2.58 -12.69 23.87
C PHE A 192 4.06 -12.82 24.20
N SER A 193 4.87 -13.20 23.22
CA SER A 193 6.32 -13.23 23.30
C SER A 193 6.92 -12.43 22.16
N ASN A 194 7.89 -11.57 22.46
CA ASN A 194 8.69 -10.91 21.44
C ASN A 194 9.44 -11.95 20.60
N PHE A 195 9.77 -11.62 19.35
CA PHE A 195 10.67 -12.46 18.58
C PHE A 195 12.01 -12.58 19.31
N THR A 196 12.46 -13.81 19.52
CA THR A 196 13.77 -14.11 20.12
C THR A 196 14.84 -14.11 19.04
N PRO A 197 16.13 -13.92 19.41
CA PRO A 197 17.23 -14.03 18.45
C PRO A 197 17.16 -15.31 17.62
N GLY A 198 17.36 -15.18 16.30
CA GLY A 198 17.20 -16.27 15.36
C GLY A 198 16.78 -15.83 13.96
N VAL A 199 16.55 -16.81 13.09
CA VAL A 199 16.11 -16.61 11.70
C VAL A 199 14.61 -16.86 11.60
N TYR A 200 13.93 -16.04 10.81
CA TYR A 200 12.50 -16.14 10.54
C TYR A 200 12.26 -16.06 9.03
N THR A 201 11.19 -16.71 8.60
CA THR A 201 10.73 -16.69 7.22
C THR A 201 9.40 -15.96 7.16
N VAL A 202 9.29 -14.97 6.27
CA VAL A 202 8.03 -14.29 5.96
C VAL A 202 7.54 -14.80 4.63
N VAL A 203 6.29 -15.24 4.62
CA VAL A 203 5.64 -15.76 3.42
C VAL A 203 4.44 -14.87 3.09
N GLY A 204 4.30 -14.56 1.81
CA GLY A 204 3.13 -13.92 1.24
C GLY A 204 2.60 -14.78 0.11
N GLY A 205 1.29 -14.83 -0.04
CA GLY A 205 0.69 -15.57 -1.14
C GLY A 205 -0.67 -14.99 -1.51
N ASP A 206 -1.14 -15.38 -2.68
CA ASP A 206 -2.46 -15.02 -3.19
C ASP A 206 -3.36 -16.24 -3.42
N GLU A 207 -4.65 -15.97 -3.65
CA GLU A 207 -5.66 -16.99 -3.90
C GLU A 207 -5.55 -17.66 -5.28
N TRP A 208 -4.68 -17.15 -6.16
CA TRP A 208 -4.42 -17.71 -7.49
C TRP A 208 -3.22 -18.67 -7.51
N GLY A 209 -2.45 -18.72 -6.43
CA GLY A 209 -1.34 -19.64 -6.21
C GLY A 209 0.04 -18.99 -6.24
N ALA A 210 0.13 -17.67 -6.31
CA ALA A 210 1.39 -16.97 -6.15
C ALA A 210 1.94 -17.15 -4.73
N LEU A 211 3.26 -17.23 -4.64
CA LEU A 211 3.99 -17.38 -3.39
C LEU A 211 5.28 -16.57 -3.48
N VAL A 212 5.50 -15.72 -2.48
CA VAL A 212 6.70 -14.91 -2.28
C VAL A 212 7.23 -15.14 -0.88
N ILE A 213 8.55 -15.21 -0.76
CA ILE A 213 9.25 -15.56 0.47
C ILE A 213 10.37 -14.55 0.70
N LEU A 214 10.52 -14.12 1.94
CA LEU A 214 11.63 -13.34 2.44
C LEU A 214 12.11 -13.92 3.77
N HIS A 215 13.32 -13.58 4.16
CA HIS A 215 13.89 -13.96 5.44
C HIS A 215 14.34 -12.72 6.21
N PHE A 216 14.27 -12.78 7.53
CA PHE A 216 14.89 -11.80 8.40
C PHE A 216 15.53 -12.46 9.61
N THR A 217 16.42 -11.73 10.27
CA THR A 217 17.07 -12.15 11.51
C THR A 217 16.69 -11.21 12.66
N VAL A 218 16.65 -11.78 13.86
CA VAL A 218 16.59 -11.04 15.12
C VAL A 218 17.91 -11.25 15.85
N SER A 219 18.53 -10.17 16.31
CA SER A 219 19.81 -10.16 17.06
C SER A 219 19.70 -9.46 18.39
#